data_AF-A0A497R9D5-F1
#
_entry.id   AF-A0A497R9D5-F1
#
_cell.length_a   1.000
_cell.length_b   1.000
_cell.length_c   1.000
_cell.angle_alpha   90.00
_cell.angle_beta   90.00
_cell.angle_gamma   90.00
#
_symmetry.space_group_name_H-M   'P 1'
#
loop_
_entity.id
_entity.type
_entity.pdbx_description
1 polymer ?
#
loop_
_entity_poly.entity_id
_entity_poly.type
_entity_poly.pdbx_seq_one_letter_code
_entity_poly.pdbx_strand_id
1 'polypeptide(L)'
;MEDCFEIVPIGLVKKTETATWLEVFEKYQKGLLRLEEFSHVITLWWISGRDSKKDRQKLRVYPRVKLGPKQHKVDTPLCGVFATRAPVRPNPIGLTIAKISHIEKNRVFIDRHDAFNDTPLIDLKPY
;
A
#
# COMPACT_ATOMS: atom_id res chain seq x y z
N MET A 1 4.01 16.55 -24.20
CA MET A 1 3.45 16.72 -22.84
C MET A 1 3.77 15.44 -22.10
N GLU A 2 4.32 15.51 -20.89
CA GLU A 2 4.33 14.32 -20.03
C GLU A 2 2.88 14.10 -19.59
N ASP A 3 2.31 12.95 -19.93
CA ASP A 3 0.96 12.61 -19.49
C ASP A 3 0.96 12.52 -17.96
N CYS A 4 0.13 13.35 -17.31
CA CYS A 4 0.00 13.39 -15.87
C CYS A 4 -1.34 12.75 -15.46
N PHE A 5 -1.29 11.88 -14.46
CA PHE A 5 -2.48 11.30 -13.84
C PHE A 5 -2.66 11.89 -12.45
N GLU A 6 -3.91 12.25 -12.13
CA GLU A 6 -4.29 12.66 -10.79
C GLU A 6 -4.73 11.43 -9.98
N ILE A 7 -4.21 11.30 -8.75
CA ILE A 7 -4.62 10.27 -7.81
C ILE A 7 -5.39 10.95 -6.67
N VAL A 8 -6.64 10.54 -6.49
CA VAL A 8 -7.50 11.04 -5.42
C VAL A 8 -7.54 10.00 -4.29
N PRO A 9 -7.18 10.36 -3.04
CA PRO A 9 -7.28 9.43 -1.93
C PRO A 9 -8.75 9.08 -1.65
N ILE A 10 -9.01 7.79 -1.44
CA ILE A 10 -10.35 7.26 -1.14
C ILE A 10 -10.59 7.06 0.36
N GLY A 11 -9.54 7.20 1.18
CA GLY A 11 -9.61 6.95 2.61
C GLY A 11 -8.24 7.01 3.27
N LEU A 12 -8.17 6.45 4.47
CA LEU A 12 -6.95 6.35 5.27
C LEU A 12 -6.76 4.93 5.80
N VAL A 13 -5.51 4.50 5.92
CA VAL A 13 -5.16 3.35 6.75
C VAL A 13 -5.13 3.81 8.20
N LYS A 14 -5.91 3.15 9.06
CA LYS A 14 -5.96 3.42 10.49
C LYS A 14 -5.38 2.26 11.27
N LYS A 15 -4.60 2.59 12.30
CA LYS A 15 -3.92 1.63 13.17
C LYS A 15 -3.93 2.10 14.61
N THR A 16 -4.28 1.18 15.50
CA THR A 16 -4.05 1.27 16.94
C THR A 16 -3.09 0.15 17.36
N GLU A 17 -2.81 0.04 18.65
CA GLU A 17 -2.02 -1.08 19.19
C GLU A 17 -2.69 -2.45 18.98
N THR A 18 -4.02 -2.48 18.86
CA THR A 18 -4.81 -3.73 18.86
C THR A 18 -5.58 -3.96 17.57
N ALA A 19 -5.74 -2.96 16.70
CA ALA A 19 -6.58 -3.06 15.51
C ALA A 19 -5.99 -2.31 14.32
N THR A 20 -6.30 -2.80 13.12
CA THR A 20 -6.00 -2.15 11.84
C THR A 20 -7.25 -2.18 10.97
N TRP A 21 -7.59 -1.05 10.37
CA TRP A 21 -8.70 -0.96 9.42
C TRP A 21 -8.42 0.04 8.30
N LEU A 22 -9.14 -0.14 7.20
CA LEU A 22 -9.16 0.77 6.07
C LEU A 22 -10.40 1.65 6.23
N GLU A 23 -10.20 2.92 6.54
CA GLU A 23 -11.29 3.89 6.71
C GLU A 23 -11.54 4.61 5.38
N VAL A 24 -12.55 4.16 4.65
CA VAL A 24 -12.98 4.75 3.38
C VAL A 24 -13.76 6.04 3.67
N PHE A 25 -13.51 7.11 2.93
CA PHE A 25 -14.29 8.34 3.09
C PHE A 25 -15.75 8.10 2.72
N GLU A 26 -16.68 8.74 3.44
CA GLU A 26 -18.13 8.51 3.32
C GLU A 26 -18.63 8.59 1.87
N LYS A 27 -18.12 9.55 1.07
CA LYS A 27 -18.48 9.71 -0.34
C LYS A 27 -18.17 8.49 -1.22
N TYR A 28 -17.25 7.62 -0.79
CA TYR A 28 -16.87 6.39 -1.50
C TYR A 28 -17.40 5.11 -0.83
N GLN A 29 -18.12 5.22 0.30
CA GLN A 29 -18.60 4.07 1.08
C GLN A 29 -19.43 3.09 0.23
N LYS A 30 -20.24 3.58 -0.71
CA LYS A 30 -21.05 2.73 -1.60
C LYS A 30 -20.21 1.73 -2.42
N GLY A 31 -18.92 2.03 -2.64
CA GLY A 31 -17.98 1.13 -3.32
C GLY A 31 -17.59 -0.11 -2.51
N LEU A 32 -17.92 -0.18 -1.22
CA LEU A 32 -17.66 -1.35 -0.36
C LEU A 32 -18.70 -2.46 -0.50
N LEU A 33 -19.79 -2.21 -1.22
CA LEU A 33 -20.89 -3.18 -1.39
C LEU A 33 -20.35 -4.54 -1.85
N ARG A 34 -20.63 -5.60 -1.07
CA ARG A 34 -20.24 -7.01 -1.30
C ARG A 34 -18.74 -7.30 -1.17
N LEU A 35 -17.93 -6.37 -0.67
CA LEU A 35 -16.52 -6.65 -0.40
C LEU A 35 -16.34 -7.72 0.70
N GLU A 36 -17.31 -7.83 1.60
CA GLU A 36 -17.39 -8.85 2.66
C GLU A 36 -17.51 -10.28 2.15
N GLU A 37 -17.85 -10.48 0.87
CA GLU A 37 -17.91 -11.82 0.24
C GLU A 37 -16.51 -12.40 -0.02
N PHE A 38 -15.46 -11.56 0.07
CA PHE A 38 -14.09 -11.97 -0.16
C PHE A 38 -13.35 -12.16 1.16
N SER A 39 -12.46 -13.16 1.18
CA SER A 39 -11.64 -13.43 2.37
C SER A 39 -10.49 -12.42 2.53
N HIS A 40 -10.03 -11.80 1.45
CA HIS A 40 -8.87 -10.92 1.42
C HIS A 40 -9.11 -9.72 0.49
N VAL A 41 -8.39 -8.63 0.78
CA VAL A 41 -8.39 -7.40 -0.01
C VAL A 41 -6.96 -7.03 -0.39
N ILE A 42 -6.77 -6.66 -1.66
CA ILE A 42 -5.60 -5.94 -2.15
C ILE A 42 -5.83 -4.46 -1.91
N THR A 43 -4.91 -3.81 -1.20
CA THR A 43 -4.94 -2.37 -0.96
C THR A 43 -3.82 -1.68 -1.73
N LEU A 44 -4.14 -0.61 -2.43
CA LEU A 44 -3.15 0.34 -2.96
C LEU A 44 -3.15 1.57 -2.08
N TRP A 45 -1.99 2.02 -1.64
CA TRP A 45 -1.85 3.12 -0.70
C TRP A 45 -0.65 4.00 -1.04
N TRP A 46 -0.71 5.28 -0.69
CA TRP A 46 0.35 6.24 -1.04
C TRP A 46 1.42 6.25 0.05
N ILE A 47 2.68 5.98 -0.29
CA ILE A 47 3.79 6.00 0.64
C ILE A 47 4.22 7.46 0.86
N SER A 48 3.38 8.24 1.55
CA SER A 48 3.55 9.70 1.71
C SER A 48 4.92 10.12 2.25
N GLY A 49 5.53 9.30 3.12
CA GLY A 49 6.88 9.54 3.64
C GLY A 49 8.00 9.45 2.60
N ARG A 50 7.70 9.08 1.35
CA ARG A 50 8.64 8.99 0.21
C ARG A 50 8.23 9.87 -0.98
N ASP A 51 7.22 10.71 -0.82
CA ASP A 51 6.74 11.61 -1.86
C ASP A 51 7.54 12.92 -1.90
N SER A 52 8.84 12.80 -2.16
CA SER A 52 9.71 13.96 -2.42
C SER A 52 10.30 13.84 -3.82
N LYS A 53 10.61 14.98 -4.45
CA LYS A 53 11.28 15.02 -5.77
C LYS A 53 12.53 14.13 -5.79
N LYS A 54 13.33 14.17 -4.71
CA LYS A 54 14.55 13.36 -4.56
C LYS A 54 14.24 11.86 -4.51
N ASP A 55 13.26 11.44 -3.74
CA ASP A 55 12.94 10.01 -3.60
C ASP A 55 12.25 9.45 -4.85
N ARG A 56 11.43 10.25 -5.55
CA ARG A 56 10.76 9.85 -6.80
C ARG A 56 11.71 9.71 -7.99
N GLN A 57 12.85 10.38 -7.96
CA GLN A 57 13.89 10.25 -8.99
C GLN A 57 14.83 9.05 -8.78
N LYS A 58 14.76 8.36 -7.64
CA LYS A 58 15.61 7.19 -7.37
C LYS A 58 15.15 5.99 -8.19
N LEU A 59 16.06 5.46 -9.01
CA LEU A 59 15.81 4.27 -9.84
C LEU A 59 16.59 3.04 -9.38
N ARG A 60 17.53 3.18 -8.43
CA ARG A 60 18.34 2.09 -7.90
C ARG A 60 18.43 2.13 -6.38
N VAL A 61 18.45 0.96 -5.74
CA VAL A 61 18.48 0.79 -4.28
C VAL A 61 19.27 -0.45 -3.90
N TYR A 62 19.81 -0.45 -2.68
CA TYR A 62 20.20 -1.66 -1.98
C TYR A 62 18.99 -2.13 -1.16
N PRO A 63 18.28 -3.19 -1.59
CA PRO A 63 17.10 -3.67 -0.88
C PRO A 63 17.49 -4.24 0.48
N ARG A 64 16.62 -4.08 1.49
CA ARG A 64 16.85 -4.60 2.85
C ARG A 64 16.35 -6.04 3.04
N VAL A 65 15.79 -6.64 1.99
CA VAL A 65 15.21 -7.99 1.98
C VAL A 65 15.83 -8.80 0.85
N LYS A 66 15.89 -10.12 1.03
CA LYS A 66 16.36 -11.05 -0.01
C LYS A 66 15.50 -10.90 -1.26
N LEU A 67 16.13 -10.81 -2.43
CA LEU A 67 15.39 -10.66 -3.71
C LEU A 67 14.92 -11.99 -4.29
N GLY A 68 15.11 -13.09 -3.57
CA GLY A 68 14.67 -14.40 -3.98
C GLY A 68 15.20 -15.52 -3.08
N PRO A 69 14.78 -16.76 -3.34
CA PRO A 69 15.16 -17.92 -2.52
C PRO A 69 16.67 -18.19 -2.54
N LYS A 70 17.39 -17.72 -3.57
CA LYS A 70 18.82 -17.96 -3.79
C LYS A 70 19.76 -16.90 -3.21
N GLN A 71 19.27 -15.82 -2.59
CA GLN A 71 20.13 -14.75 -2.08
C GLN A 71 20.27 -14.78 -0.56
N HIS A 72 21.50 -14.61 -0.06
CA HIS A 72 21.78 -14.39 1.36
C HIS A 72 21.61 -12.90 1.72
N LYS A 73 21.22 -12.60 2.97
CA LYS A 73 20.89 -11.22 3.42
C LYS A 73 22.11 -10.28 3.35
N VAL A 74 23.32 -10.83 3.37
CA VAL A 74 24.61 -10.10 3.40
C VAL A 74 25.04 -9.62 2.00
N ASP A 75 24.53 -10.24 0.93
CA ASP A 75 24.97 -10.00 -0.46
C ASP A 75 23.89 -9.37 -1.34
N THR A 76 23.00 -8.54 -0.78
CA THR A 76 21.89 -8.01 -1.58
C THR A 76 22.43 -7.00 -2.60
N PRO A 77 22.44 -7.31 -3.91
CA PRO A 77 23.10 -6.47 -4.89
C PRO A 77 22.31 -5.16 -5.11
N LEU A 78 22.99 -4.16 -5.65
CA LEU A 78 22.32 -2.96 -6.16
C LEU A 78 21.28 -3.37 -7.21
N CYS A 79 20.03 -2.97 -7.02
CA CYS A 79 18.93 -3.34 -7.91
C CYS A 79 18.15 -2.13 -8.38
N GLY A 80 17.53 -2.26 -9.56
CA GLY A 80 16.53 -1.31 -10.02
C GLY A 80 15.29 -1.35 -9.11
N VAL A 81 14.66 -0.21 -8.82
CA VAL A 81 13.49 -0.12 -7.91
C VAL A 81 12.30 -0.99 -8.35
N PHE A 82 12.19 -1.29 -9.65
CA PHE A 82 11.15 -2.14 -10.22
C PHE A 82 11.37 -3.63 -10.00
N ALA A 83 12.61 -4.06 -9.69
CA ALA A 83 12.92 -5.43 -9.27
C ALA A 83 12.74 -5.64 -7.75
N THR A 84 12.19 -4.65 -7.05
CA THR A 84 12.08 -4.66 -5.58
C THR A 84 10.73 -4.12 -5.11
N ARG A 85 10.46 -4.26 -3.81
CA ARG A 85 9.36 -3.59 -3.09
C ARG A 85 9.85 -2.34 -2.33
N ALA A 86 10.94 -1.72 -2.74
CA ALA A 86 11.46 -0.53 -2.06
C ALA A 86 10.44 0.61 -2.12
N PRO A 87 10.29 1.40 -1.04
CA PRO A 87 9.28 2.46 -0.97
C PRO A 87 9.68 3.72 -1.76
N VAL A 88 10.95 3.85 -2.15
CA VAL A 88 11.46 4.92 -3.03
C VAL A 88 11.27 4.51 -4.50
N ARG A 89 10.35 5.18 -5.20
CA ARG A 89 9.96 4.84 -6.59
C ARG A 89 9.37 6.09 -7.27
N PRO A 90 9.32 6.15 -8.62
CA PRO A 90 8.71 7.27 -9.34
C PRO A 90 7.28 7.59 -8.93
N ASN A 91 6.47 6.56 -8.72
CA ASN A 91 5.15 6.64 -8.11
C ASN A 91 5.18 5.81 -6.82
N PRO A 92 5.25 6.43 -5.63
CA PRO A 92 5.38 5.76 -4.35
C PRO A 92 4.06 5.10 -3.93
N ILE A 93 3.61 4.11 -4.70
CA ILE A 93 2.41 3.31 -4.44
C ILE A 93 2.84 2.02 -3.73
N GLY A 94 2.33 1.84 -2.51
CA GLY A 94 2.42 0.62 -1.75
C GLY A 94 1.28 -0.34 -2.12
N LEU A 95 1.53 -1.63 -1.93
CA LEU A 95 0.55 -2.70 -2.13
C LEU A 95 0.60 -3.63 -0.93
N THR A 96 -0.54 -3.89 -0.33
CA THR A 96 -0.68 -4.88 0.76
C THR A 96 -1.83 -5.81 0.44
N ILE A 97 -1.68 -7.09 0.82
CA ILE A 97 -2.76 -8.09 0.79
C ILE A 97 -3.05 -8.46 2.25
N ALA A 98 -4.29 -8.29 2.67
CA ALA A 98 -4.72 -8.51 4.05
C ALA A 98 -6.03 -9.28 4.09
N LYS A 99 -6.22 -10.08 5.15
CA LYS A 99 -7.46 -10.81 5.39
C LYS A 99 -8.51 -9.84 5.90
N ILE A 100 -9.71 -9.89 5.32
CA ILE A 100 -10.87 -9.14 5.85
C ILE A 100 -11.39 -9.90 7.06
N SER A 101 -11.47 -9.22 8.20
CA SER A 101 -12.07 -9.75 9.42
C SER A 101 -13.58 -9.49 9.44
N HIS A 102 -13.97 -8.24 9.20
CA HIS A 102 -15.36 -7.80 9.03
C HIS A 102 -15.39 -6.38 8.44
N ILE A 103 -16.57 -5.94 8.02
CA ILE A 103 -16.80 -4.57 7.53
C ILE A 103 -17.89 -3.93 8.38
N GLU A 104 -17.63 -2.70 8.85
CA GLU A 104 -18.60 -1.90 9.59
C GLU A 104 -18.70 -0.50 8.95
N LYS A 105 -19.85 -0.18 8.35
CA LYS A 105 -20.09 1.08 7.63
C LYS A 105 -19.03 1.33 6.54
N ASN A 106 -18.12 2.26 6.78
CA ASN A 106 -17.04 2.69 5.89
C ASN A 106 -15.66 2.15 6.32
N ARG A 107 -15.62 1.20 7.27
CA ARG A 107 -14.40 0.63 7.82
C ARG A 107 -14.28 -0.84 7.45
N VAL A 108 -13.17 -1.20 6.81
CA VAL A 108 -12.82 -2.59 6.52
C VAL A 108 -11.73 -3.02 7.50
N PHE A 109 -12.09 -3.86 8.47
CA PHE A 109 -11.15 -4.36 9.47
C PHE A 109 -10.32 -5.50 8.90
N ILE A 110 -9.01 -5.42 9.11
CA ILE A 110 -8.04 -6.34 8.51
C ILE A 110 -7.02 -6.83 9.53
N ASP A 111 -6.41 -7.98 9.25
CA ASP A 111 -5.44 -8.63 10.14
C ASP A 111 -4.09 -7.88 10.22
N ARG A 112 -3.63 -7.30 9.11
CA ARG A 112 -2.35 -6.60 9.03
C ARG A 112 -2.33 -5.56 7.92
N HIS A 113 -1.42 -4.59 8.05
CA HIS A 113 -1.11 -3.68 6.94
C HIS A 113 0.34 -3.18 7.02
N ASP A 114 0.97 -2.87 5.89
CA ASP A 114 2.38 -2.40 5.88
C ASP A 114 2.51 -0.88 6.12
N ALA A 115 1.47 -0.12 5.80
CA ALA A 115 1.44 1.34 5.94
C ALA A 115 1.42 1.83 7.40
N PHE A 116 1.84 3.07 7.65
CA PHE A 116 1.68 3.72 8.95
C PHE A 116 0.23 4.17 9.20
N ASN A 117 -0.10 4.51 10.45
CA ASN A 117 -1.38 5.16 10.75
C ASN A 117 -1.52 6.46 9.94
N ASP A 118 -2.74 6.76 9.51
CA ASP A 118 -3.10 7.92 8.68
C ASP A 118 -2.45 7.96 7.28
N THR A 119 -1.99 6.81 6.77
CA THR A 119 -1.46 6.73 5.40
C THR A 119 -2.61 6.78 4.38
N PRO A 120 -2.55 7.60 3.32
CA PRO A 120 -3.60 7.69 2.32
C PRO A 120 -3.85 6.36 1.58
N LEU A 121 -5.12 5.98 1.49
CA LEU A 121 -5.60 4.86 0.71
C LEU A 121 -5.98 5.33 -0.69
N ILE A 122 -5.56 4.59 -1.72
CA ILE A 122 -5.78 4.93 -3.13
C ILE A 122 -6.88 4.04 -3.73
N ASP A 123 -6.81 2.74 -3.48
CA ASP A 123 -7.71 1.77 -4.11
C ASP A 123 -7.85 0.50 -3.29
N LEU A 124 -8.98 -0.21 -3.50
CA LEU A 124 -9.29 -1.50 -2.91
C LEU A 124 -9.73 -2.46 -4.01
N LYS A 125 -9.20 -3.68 -4.00
CA LYS A 125 -9.61 -4.74 -4.94
C LYS A 125 -9.78 -6.07 -4.20
N PRO A 126 -10.77 -6.90 -4.56
CA PRO A 126 -10.81 -8.27 -4.05
C PRO A 126 -9.56 -9.04 -4.49
N TYR A 127 -9.05 -9.92 -3.63
CA TYR A 127 -7.94 -10.84 -3.94
C TYR A 127 -8.45 -12.14 -4.59
#